data_AF-A0A821MBR9-F1
#
_entry.id   AF-A0A821MBR9-F1
#
_cell.length_a   1.000
_cell.length_b   1.000
_cell.length_c   1.000
_cell.angle_alpha   90.00
_cell.angle_beta   90.00
_cell.angle_gamma   90.00
#
_symmetry.space_group_name_H-M   'P 1'
#
loop_
_entity.id
_entity.type
_entity.pdbx_description
1 polymer ?
#
loop_
_entity_poly.entity_id
_entity_poly.type
_entity_poly.pdbx_seq_one_letter_code
_entity_poly.pdbx_strand_id
1 'polypeptide(L)'
;MLLVIIAAALIIGITVCYLRSITIALMIVIGAALSLGVSYFVYRVIYNIPIFPFMNLMTAFILIGIGCDDIFVFFDTWDQEKIEWLRKYQDKQPSDNEDILLNHTNTHDGVPSNQKVKPSKLKRPSNAFQSRHRLCLFKNPEEIRKLLLHEEALIEIMSNTLKHAGSSMFVTSFTTAAAFFTNMLTNISFVQVFGVFTGTCILLYFVITVTAIAAFAVIYEKYIQDIMTRVFSICCADAVKKSSNSAASKLCRRCSLTCKDFRNYLFGHLIPSLIINLRYVFVLLFFLLGLVAVFYYPKLQVPSTQKVAFFLKDNPMEIYEFSMKTQFNGYSKEDKRLFAYPAVSFIFGIRDIDDGYIFDMNDRGHLYLMPIHLNQHNTLEFFKNFITHLGTRKDIFTSNYYLEKDFESFYQ
;
A
#
# COMPACT_ATOMS: atom_id res chain seq x y z
N MET A 1 5.79 18.73 7.85
CA MET A 1 6.93 18.56 6.93
C MET A 1 8.12 17.86 7.58
N LEU A 2 8.62 18.27 8.75
CA LEU A 2 9.74 17.57 9.40
C LEU A 2 9.47 16.08 9.68
N LEU A 3 8.30 15.75 10.23
CA LEU A 3 7.92 14.37 10.55
C LEU A 3 7.76 13.49 9.30
N VAL A 4 7.35 14.10 8.19
CA VAL A 4 7.25 13.46 6.86
C VAL A 4 8.64 13.09 6.35
N ILE A 5 9.59 14.02 6.46
CA ILE A 5 10.99 13.79 6.07
C ILE A 5 11.61 12.71 6.96
N ILE A 6 11.32 12.72 8.27
CA ILE A 6 11.79 11.67 9.21
C ILE A 6 11.21 10.30 8.85
N ALA A 7 9.90 10.20 8.57
CA ALA A 7 9.27 8.94 8.19
C ALA A 7 9.83 8.40 6.87
N ALA A 8 9.97 9.27 5.86
CA ALA A 8 10.59 8.91 4.59
C ALA A 8 12.06 8.47 4.79
N ALA A 9 12.83 9.20 5.60
CA ALA A 9 14.22 8.85 5.93
C ALA A 9 14.32 7.53 6.69
N LEU A 10 13.38 7.23 7.59
CA LEU A 10 13.32 5.94 8.30
C LEU A 10 13.03 4.79 7.35
N ILE A 11 12.04 4.94 6.46
CA ILE A 11 11.71 3.89 5.48
C ILE A 11 12.90 3.67 4.54
N ILE A 12 13.48 4.76 4.00
CA ILE A 12 14.69 4.70 3.18
C ILE A 12 15.82 4.02 3.96
N GLY A 13 16.03 4.38 5.23
CA GLY A 13 17.05 3.80 6.09
C GLY A 13 16.87 2.30 6.31
N ILE A 14 15.64 1.85 6.58
CA ILE A 14 15.30 0.43 6.73
C ILE A 14 15.52 -0.32 5.41
N THR A 15 15.09 0.25 4.29
CA THR A 15 15.27 -0.33 2.95
C THR A 15 16.74 -0.43 2.57
N VAL A 16 17.55 0.58 2.90
CA VAL A 16 19.02 0.54 2.75
C VAL A 16 19.65 -0.52 3.65
N CYS A 17 19.20 -0.65 4.91
CA CYS A 17 19.67 -1.69 5.81
C CYS A 17 19.32 -3.11 5.33
N TYR A 18 18.11 -3.29 4.75
CA TYR A 18 17.63 -4.58 4.26
C TYR A 18 18.33 -4.98 2.95
N LEU A 19 18.31 -4.10 1.94
CA LEU A 19 18.87 -4.36 0.61
C LEU A 19 20.38 -4.16 0.55
N ARG A 20 20.98 -3.60 1.60
CA ARG A 20 22.41 -3.24 1.70
C ARG A 20 22.90 -2.37 0.52
N SER A 21 21.98 -1.65 -0.12
CA SER A 21 22.25 -0.86 -1.32
C SER A 21 21.46 0.44 -1.30
N ILE A 22 22.19 1.56 -1.33
CA ILE A 22 21.63 2.92 -1.33
C ILE A 22 20.95 3.24 -2.67
N THR A 23 21.46 2.67 -3.77
CA THR A 23 20.98 2.97 -5.12
C THR A 23 19.55 2.47 -5.37
N ILE A 24 19.17 1.33 -4.79
CA ILE A 24 17.80 0.81 -4.89
C ILE A 24 16.81 1.74 -4.16
N ALA A 25 17.18 2.20 -2.97
CA ALA A 25 16.33 3.13 -2.21
C ALA A 25 16.15 4.47 -2.94
N LEU A 26 17.20 4.98 -3.61
CA LEU A 26 17.09 6.17 -4.45
C LEU A 26 16.14 5.94 -5.64
N MET A 27 16.21 4.77 -6.27
CA MET A 27 15.33 4.41 -7.39
C MET A 27 13.85 4.37 -6.98
N ILE A 28 13.53 3.90 -5.77
CA ILE A 28 12.15 3.95 -5.21
C ILE A 28 11.64 5.38 -5.16
N VAL A 29 12.42 6.25 -4.54
CA VAL A 29 12.03 7.64 -4.29
C VAL A 29 11.88 8.40 -5.61
N ILE A 30 12.82 8.21 -6.54
CA ILE A 30 12.75 8.81 -7.87
C ILE A 30 11.55 8.27 -8.65
N GLY A 31 11.33 6.95 -8.64
CA GLY A 31 10.18 6.33 -9.30
C GLY A 31 8.85 6.86 -8.76
N ALA A 32 8.75 7.01 -7.43
CA ALA A 32 7.56 7.55 -6.77
C ALA A 32 7.35 9.02 -7.15
N ALA A 33 8.39 9.86 -7.13
CA ALA A 33 8.31 11.26 -7.53
C ALA A 33 7.90 11.41 -9.01
N LEU A 34 8.47 10.61 -9.90
CA LEU A 34 8.10 10.60 -11.33
C LEU A 34 6.64 10.17 -11.51
N SER A 35 6.20 9.11 -10.84
CA SER A 35 4.81 8.64 -10.91
C SER A 35 3.81 9.69 -10.42
N LEU A 36 4.13 10.45 -9.37
CA LEU A 36 3.33 11.56 -8.88
C LEU A 36 3.25 12.70 -9.90
N GLY A 37 4.38 13.03 -10.54
CA GLY A 37 4.43 14.07 -11.57
C GLY A 37 3.61 13.71 -12.81
N VAL A 38 3.77 12.48 -13.32
CA VAL A 38 3.00 12.00 -14.47
C VAL A 38 1.52 11.87 -14.12
N SER A 39 1.19 11.35 -12.93
CA SER A 39 -0.20 11.27 -12.46
C SER A 39 -0.83 12.66 -12.32
N TYR A 40 -0.09 13.66 -11.84
CA TYR A 40 -0.58 15.04 -11.76
C TYR A 40 -0.85 15.62 -13.14
N PHE A 41 -0.01 15.32 -14.13
CA PHE A 41 -0.26 15.71 -15.52
C PHE A 41 -1.55 15.06 -16.06
N VAL A 42 -1.73 13.74 -15.90
CA VAL A 42 -2.96 13.04 -16.29
C VAL A 42 -4.18 13.66 -15.59
N TYR A 43 -4.06 13.91 -14.28
CA TYR A 43 -5.11 14.50 -13.46
C TYR A 43 -5.55 15.89 -13.92
N ARG A 44 -4.58 16.78 -14.24
CA ARG A 44 -4.87 18.17 -14.63
C ARG A 44 -5.26 18.31 -16.10
N VAL A 45 -4.60 17.57 -16.98
CA VAL A 45 -4.72 17.76 -18.43
C VAL A 45 -5.74 16.81 -19.03
N ILE A 46 -5.72 15.52 -18.64
CA ILE A 46 -6.61 14.50 -19.22
C ILE A 46 -7.96 14.51 -18.49
N TYR A 47 -7.97 14.45 -17.16
CA TYR A 47 -9.22 14.44 -16.38
C TYR A 47 -9.83 15.83 -16.18
N ASN A 48 -9.09 16.91 -16.45
CA ASN A 48 -9.56 18.28 -16.29
C ASN A 48 -10.20 18.54 -14.91
N ILE A 49 -9.51 18.10 -13.85
CA ILE A 49 -9.95 18.33 -12.48
C ILE A 49 -9.21 19.57 -11.92
N PRO A 50 -9.91 20.68 -11.64
CA PRO A 50 -9.27 21.96 -11.30
C PRO A 50 -8.72 21.99 -9.86
N ILE A 51 -9.43 21.34 -8.93
CA ILE A 51 -9.11 21.34 -7.50
C ILE A 51 -8.07 20.27 -7.21
N PHE A 52 -7.15 20.51 -6.27
CA PHE A 52 -6.22 19.49 -5.77
C PHE A 52 -6.32 19.40 -4.25
N PRO A 53 -7.13 18.47 -3.70
CA PRO A 53 -7.31 18.31 -2.26
C PRO A 53 -6.01 17.95 -1.55
N PHE A 54 -5.85 18.39 -0.29
CA PHE A 54 -4.68 18.03 0.53
C PHE A 54 -4.55 16.52 0.74
N MET A 55 -5.66 15.77 0.70
CA MET A 55 -5.65 14.31 0.82
C MET A 55 -4.83 13.65 -0.29
N ASN A 56 -4.74 14.26 -1.48
CA ASN A 56 -3.93 13.73 -2.58
C ASN A 56 -2.45 13.64 -2.21
N LEU A 57 -1.96 14.48 -1.28
CA LEU A 57 -0.58 14.41 -0.77
C LEU A 57 -0.33 13.13 0.03
N MET A 58 -1.36 12.47 0.55
CA MET A 58 -1.22 11.16 1.22
C MET A 58 -0.76 10.06 0.26
N THR A 59 -1.03 10.20 -1.04
CA THR A 59 -0.58 9.28 -2.09
C THR A 59 0.93 9.05 -2.05
N ALA A 60 1.73 10.09 -1.78
CA ALA A 60 3.18 9.96 -1.71
C ALA A 60 3.63 8.96 -0.64
N PHE A 61 2.94 8.91 0.51
CA PHE A 61 3.25 7.98 1.60
C PHE A 61 2.80 6.55 1.27
N ILE A 62 1.63 6.42 0.65
CA ILE A 62 1.09 5.14 0.20
C ILE A 62 2.05 4.48 -0.80
N LEU A 63 2.55 5.25 -1.77
CA LEU A 63 3.48 4.75 -2.79
C LEU A 63 4.80 4.23 -2.22
N ILE A 64 5.37 4.90 -1.22
CA ILE A 64 6.62 4.44 -0.60
C ILE A 64 6.43 3.05 0.03
N GLY A 65 5.28 2.81 0.67
CA GLY A 65 4.94 1.51 1.24
C GLY A 65 4.82 0.42 0.17
N ILE A 66 4.03 0.69 -0.87
CA ILE A 66 3.81 -0.25 -1.98
C ILE A 66 5.13 -0.54 -2.72
N GLY A 67 5.93 0.49 -2.98
CA GLY A 67 7.21 0.36 -3.68
C GLY A 67 8.25 -0.49 -2.96
N CYS A 68 8.27 -0.45 -1.63
CA CYS A 68 9.16 -1.32 -0.86
C CYS A 68 8.74 -2.79 -0.98
N ASP A 69 7.44 -3.09 -1.00
CA ASP A 69 6.91 -4.44 -1.16
C ASP A 69 7.31 -5.04 -2.52
N ASP A 70 7.05 -4.32 -3.61
CA ASP A 70 7.39 -4.77 -4.97
C ASP A 70 8.88 -5.06 -5.13
N ILE A 71 9.75 -4.24 -4.55
CA ILE A 71 11.21 -4.43 -4.64
C ILE A 71 11.67 -5.65 -3.86
N PHE A 72 11.11 -5.88 -2.68
CA PHE A 72 11.48 -7.06 -1.90
C PHE A 72 11.04 -8.34 -2.61
N VAL A 73 9.85 -8.36 -3.18
CA VAL A 73 9.36 -9.49 -3.99
C VAL A 73 10.26 -9.69 -5.22
N PHE A 74 10.68 -8.61 -5.89
CA PHE A 74 11.52 -8.70 -7.09
C PHE A 74 12.88 -9.31 -6.77
N PHE A 75 13.61 -8.74 -5.81
CA PHE A 75 14.97 -9.17 -5.51
C PHE A 75 15.03 -10.55 -4.87
N ASP A 76 14.03 -10.93 -4.05
CA ASP A 76 13.96 -12.29 -3.51
C ASP A 76 13.72 -13.31 -4.63
N THR A 77 12.83 -13.00 -5.58
CA THR A 77 12.61 -13.87 -6.75
C THR A 77 13.85 -13.93 -7.65
N TRP A 78 14.51 -12.80 -7.90
CA TRP A 78 15.75 -12.71 -8.66
C TRP A 78 16.86 -13.60 -8.08
N ASP A 79 17.05 -13.56 -6.77
CA ASP A 79 18.04 -14.37 -6.08
C ASP A 79 17.68 -15.88 -6.12
N GLN A 80 16.40 -16.22 -6.04
CA GLN A 80 15.93 -17.60 -6.16
C GLN A 80 16.14 -18.15 -7.58
N GLU A 81 15.80 -17.39 -8.61
CA GLU A 81 15.99 -17.78 -10.02
C GLU A 81 17.47 -17.95 -10.37
N LYS A 82 18.37 -17.10 -9.85
CA LYS A 82 19.83 -17.30 -9.97
C LYS A 82 20.27 -18.65 -9.41
N ILE A 83 19.78 -19.02 -8.23
CA ILE A 83 20.11 -20.31 -7.58
C ILE A 83 19.56 -21.48 -8.40
N GLU A 84 18.34 -21.37 -8.93
CA GLU A 84 17.74 -22.41 -9.75
C GLU A 84 18.46 -22.59 -11.09
N TRP A 85 18.84 -21.49 -11.74
CA TRP A 85 19.61 -21.52 -12.98
C TRP A 85 20.96 -22.23 -12.80
N LEU A 86 21.70 -21.90 -11.73
CA LEU A 86 22.96 -22.56 -11.39
C LEU A 86 22.79 -24.08 -11.19
N ARG A 87 21.68 -24.50 -10.58
CA ARG A 87 21.35 -25.92 -10.43
C ARG A 87 21.12 -26.60 -11.79
N LYS A 88 20.34 -25.98 -12.68
CA LYS A 88 20.10 -26.48 -14.03
C LYS A 88 21.39 -26.56 -14.86
N TYR A 89 22.28 -25.59 -14.70
CA TYR A 89 23.60 -25.59 -15.35
C TYR A 89 24.45 -26.77 -14.85
N GLN A 90 24.46 -27.03 -13.54
CA GLN A 90 25.19 -28.15 -12.96
C GLN A 90 24.62 -29.52 -13.40
N ASP A 91 23.30 -29.68 -13.47
CA ASP A 91 22.67 -30.93 -13.91
C ASP A 91 22.91 -31.22 -15.41
N LYS A 92 23.22 -30.19 -16.22
CA LYS A 92 23.56 -30.32 -17.64
C LYS A 92 25.03 -30.65 -17.89
N GLN A 93 25.91 -30.41 -16.92
CA GLN A 93 27.32 -30.82 -17.06
C GLN A 93 27.42 -32.32 -16.77
N PRO A 94 27.96 -33.14 -17.69
CA PRO A 94 28.25 -34.53 -17.40
C PRO A 94 29.22 -34.57 -16.22
N SER A 95 28.91 -35.38 -15.21
CA SER A 95 29.81 -35.59 -14.10
C SER A 95 31.02 -36.39 -14.59
N ASP A 96 32.17 -35.71 -14.76
CA ASP A 96 33.49 -36.34 -14.95
C ASP A 96 33.95 -37.18 -13.73
N ASN A 97 33.04 -37.50 -12.80
CA ASN A 97 33.30 -38.24 -11.56
C ASN A 97 32.75 -39.68 -11.57
N GLU A 98 32.15 -40.18 -12.65
CA GLU A 98 31.90 -41.62 -12.78
C GLU A 98 33.16 -42.41 -13.18
N ASP A 99 34.18 -41.76 -13.74
CA ASP A 99 35.42 -42.44 -14.19
C ASP A 99 36.48 -42.59 -13.08
N ILE A 100 36.29 -41.95 -11.91
CA ILE A 100 37.25 -42.05 -10.79
C ILE A 100 36.87 -43.17 -9.79
N LEU A 101 35.61 -43.62 -9.77
CA LEU A 101 35.17 -44.71 -8.89
C LEU A 101 35.20 -46.11 -9.54
N LEU A 102 35.59 -46.22 -10.81
CA LEU A 102 35.73 -47.51 -11.51
C LEU A 102 37.18 -48.02 -11.58
N ASN A 103 38.19 -47.19 -11.28
CA ASN A 103 39.60 -47.60 -11.37
C ASN A 103 40.20 -48.20 -10.09
N HIS A 104 39.41 -48.34 -9.01
CA HIS A 104 39.89 -48.94 -7.76
C HIS A 104 39.25 -50.26 -7.34
N THR A 105 38.51 -50.94 -8.23
CA THR A 105 37.98 -52.29 -7.95
C THR A 105 38.40 -53.30 -9.02
N ASN A 106 39.70 -53.41 -9.27
CA ASN A 106 40.27 -54.62 -9.86
C ASN A 106 40.63 -55.59 -8.73
N THR A 107 39.66 -56.37 -8.27
CA THR A 107 39.89 -57.73 -7.71
C THR A 107 38.58 -58.54 -7.65
N HIS A 108 38.53 -59.54 -8.53
CA HIS A 108 37.89 -60.86 -8.41
C HIS A 108 36.35 -61.06 -8.34
N ASP A 109 35.91 -61.88 -9.32
CA ASP A 109 34.88 -62.94 -9.33
C ASP A 109 33.39 -62.65 -9.67
N GLY A 110 32.98 -63.10 -10.88
CA GLY A 110 31.93 -64.13 -11.05
C GLY A 110 30.43 -63.79 -11.25
N VAL A 111 30.01 -63.49 -12.51
CA VAL A 111 28.73 -63.83 -13.24
C VAL A 111 27.32 -63.48 -12.60
N PRO A 112 26.15 -63.53 -13.31
CA PRO A 112 25.45 -62.33 -13.79
C PRO A 112 23.96 -62.20 -13.37
N SER A 113 23.35 -61.03 -13.70
CA SER A 113 21.99 -60.85 -14.30
C SER A 113 21.08 -59.76 -13.68
N ASN A 114 20.66 -58.86 -14.57
CA ASN A 114 19.35 -58.19 -14.69
C ASN A 114 18.59 -57.77 -13.43
N GLN A 115 18.64 -56.46 -13.12
CA GLN A 115 17.46 -55.75 -12.61
C GLN A 115 17.41 -54.31 -13.11
N LYS A 116 16.46 -54.04 -14.01
CA LYS A 116 16.01 -52.69 -14.39
C LYS A 116 15.45 -52.00 -13.15
N VAL A 117 16.18 -51.02 -12.60
CA VAL A 117 15.63 -50.12 -11.58
C VAL A 117 14.97 -48.93 -12.29
N LYS A 118 13.64 -48.85 -12.20
CA LYS A 118 12.81 -47.73 -12.66
C LYS A 118 13.20 -46.42 -11.94
N PRO A 119 13.07 -45.24 -12.57
CA PRO A 119 13.35 -43.98 -11.89
C PRO A 119 12.30 -43.73 -10.81
N SER A 120 12.72 -43.78 -9.55
CA SER A 120 11.89 -43.38 -8.41
C SER A 120 11.65 -41.88 -8.46
N LYS A 121 10.38 -41.49 -8.58
CA LYS A 121 9.89 -40.11 -8.46
C LYS A 121 10.43 -39.46 -7.17
N LEU A 122 11.45 -38.62 -7.29
CA LEU A 122 12.00 -37.86 -6.17
C LEU A 122 11.00 -36.73 -5.85
N LYS A 123 10.37 -36.80 -4.68
CA LYS A 123 9.44 -35.78 -4.16
C LYS A 123 10.15 -34.42 -4.13
N ARG A 124 9.48 -33.38 -4.67
CA ARG A 124 9.85 -31.97 -4.49
C ARG A 124 9.97 -31.65 -2.99
N PRO A 125 11.12 -31.20 -2.46
CA PRO A 125 11.19 -30.70 -1.10
C PRO A 125 10.63 -29.28 -1.06
N SER A 126 9.80 -28.99 -0.06
CA SER A 126 8.97 -27.79 0.07
C SER A 126 9.70 -26.54 0.54
N ASN A 127 11.01 -26.60 0.83
CA ASN A 127 11.70 -25.55 1.58
C ASN A 127 12.96 -25.06 0.85
N ALA A 128 13.00 -23.78 0.51
CA ALA A 128 14.14 -23.06 -0.08
C ALA A 128 15.39 -22.97 0.83
N PHE A 129 15.34 -23.58 2.02
CA PHE A 129 16.41 -23.55 3.01
C PHE A 129 17.39 -24.72 2.86
N GLN A 130 16.91 -25.90 2.44
CA GLN A 130 17.76 -27.09 2.27
C GLN A 130 18.61 -27.04 0.98
N SER A 131 18.26 -26.14 0.06
CA SER A 131 18.97 -25.90 -1.20
C SER A 131 20.31 -25.17 -1.05
N ARG A 132 20.54 -24.43 0.06
CA ARG A 132 21.84 -23.79 0.31
C ARG A 132 22.97 -24.78 0.64
N HIS A 133 22.63 -25.95 1.17
CA HIS A 133 23.63 -26.92 1.64
C HIS A 133 24.33 -27.72 0.53
N ARG A 134 23.88 -27.63 -0.73
CA ARG A 134 24.56 -28.19 -1.92
C ARG A 134 25.24 -27.17 -2.83
N LEU A 135 25.23 -25.88 -2.49
CA LEU A 135 26.04 -24.86 -3.19
C LEU A 135 27.54 -24.95 -2.85
N CYS A 136 27.93 -25.86 -1.94
CA CYS A 136 29.32 -26.14 -1.56
C CYS A 136 30.18 -26.79 -2.66
N LEU A 137 29.66 -26.97 -3.88
CA LEU A 137 30.41 -27.52 -5.02
C LEU A 137 31.10 -26.46 -5.89
N PHE A 138 30.73 -25.18 -5.77
CA PHE A 138 31.48 -24.10 -6.41
C PHE A 138 32.56 -23.59 -5.47
N LYS A 139 33.81 -23.94 -5.77
CA LYS A 139 34.98 -23.63 -4.93
C LYS A 139 35.36 -22.15 -4.96
N ASN A 140 34.93 -21.39 -5.98
CA ASN A 140 35.26 -19.97 -6.17
C ASN A 140 34.02 -19.10 -6.47
N PRO A 141 33.70 -18.07 -5.64
CA PRO A 141 32.57 -17.16 -5.87
C PRO A 141 32.72 -16.29 -7.14
N GLU A 142 33.97 -16.02 -7.56
CA GLU A 142 34.30 -15.30 -8.79
C GLU A 142 33.87 -16.06 -10.06
N GLU A 143 33.92 -17.39 -10.03
CA GLU A 143 33.58 -18.24 -11.17
C GLU A 143 32.07 -18.31 -11.39
N ILE A 144 31.31 -18.47 -10.30
CA ILE A 144 29.84 -18.37 -10.28
C ILE A 144 29.41 -17.02 -10.85
N ARG A 145 30.08 -15.95 -10.44
CA ARG A 145 29.76 -14.59 -10.88
C ARG A 145 30.00 -14.43 -12.39
N LYS A 146 31.11 -14.92 -12.92
CA LYS A 146 31.38 -14.90 -14.38
C LYS A 146 30.35 -15.70 -15.19
N LEU A 147 29.92 -16.86 -14.68
CA LEU A 147 28.87 -17.67 -15.28
C LEU A 147 27.51 -16.93 -15.32
N LEU A 148 27.13 -16.29 -14.21
CA LEU A 148 25.89 -15.51 -14.12
C LEU A 148 25.89 -14.23 -14.96
N LEU A 149 27.07 -13.66 -15.24
CA LEU A 149 27.22 -12.49 -16.11
C LEU A 149 27.11 -12.81 -17.61
N HIS A 150 27.03 -14.08 -18.00
CA HIS A 150 26.83 -14.44 -19.39
C HIS A 150 25.47 -13.91 -19.90
N GLU A 151 25.45 -13.30 -21.08
CA GLU A 151 24.26 -12.58 -21.58
C GLU A 151 23.03 -13.49 -21.66
N GLU A 152 23.19 -14.71 -22.18
CA GLU A 152 22.14 -15.73 -22.25
C GLU A 152 21.57 -16.10 -20.87
N ALA A 153 22.45 -16.25 -19.87
CA ALA A 153 22.04 -16.59 -18.50
C ALA A 153 21.22 -15.45 -17.89
N LEU A 154 21.68 -14.20 -18.06
CA LEU A 154 21.00 -13.04 -17.50
C LEU A 154 19.64 -12.80 -18.15
N ILE A 155 19.52 -13.03 -19.46
CA ILE A 155 18.24 -12.95 -20.19
C ILE A 155 17.27 -14.03 -19.68
N GLU A 156 17.73 -15.27 -19.54
CA GLU A 156 16.88 -16.37 -19.05
C GLU A 156 16.40 -16.12 -17.61
N ILE A 157 17.32 -15.74 -16.71
CA ILE A 157 17.02 -15.43 -15.31
C ILE A 157 16.05 -14.24 -15.20
N MET A 158 16.27 -13.19 -15.99
CA MET A 158 15.37 -12.02 -16.00
C MET A 158 14.00 -12.34 -16.56
N SER A 159 13.93 -13.13 -17.64
CA SER A 159 12.65 -13.56 -18.20
C SER A 159 11.82 -14.34 -17.18
N ASN A 160 12.44 -15.30 -16.49
CA ASN A 160 11.75 -16.09 -15.47
C ASN A 160 11.39 -15.24 -14.24
N THR A 161 12.29 -14.37 -13.79
CA THR A 161 12.03 -13.45 -12.67
C THR A 161 10.85 -12.55 -12.97
N LEU A 162 10.81 -11.92 -14.15
CA LEU A 162 9.71 -11.03 -14.52
C LEU A 162 8.39 -11.78 -14.69
N LYS A 163 8.44 -13.03 -15.19
CA LYS A 163 7.26 -13.89 -15.30
C LYS A 163 6.64 -14.23 -13.93
N HIS A 164 7.47 -14.51 -12.93
CA HIS A 164 7.00 -14.87 -11.59
C HIS A 164 6.71 -13.64 -10.73
N ALA A 165 7.70 -12.77 -10.56
CA ALA A 165 7.63 -11.59 -9.70
C ALA A 165 6.73 -10.51 -10.31
N GLY A 166 6.86 -10.24 -11.61
CA GLY A 166 6.08 -9.22 -12.31
C GLY A 166 4.58 -9.53 -12.33
N SER A 167 4.19 -10.80 -12.46
CA SER A 167 2.78 -11.20 -12.33
C SER A 167 2.24 -10.96 -10.91
N SER A 168 3.04 -11.23 -9.88
CA SER A 168 2.64 -10.96 -8.48
C SER A 168 2.49 -9.47 -8.23
N MET A 169 3.47 -8.66 -8.64
CA MET A 169 3.47 -7.19 -8.49
C MET A 169 2.33 -6.53 -9.28
N PHE A 170 1.98 -7.07 -10.45
CA PHE A 170 0.85 -6.56 -11.21
C PHE A 170 -0.46 -6.76 -10.45
N VAL A 171 -0.68 -7.96 -9.89
CA VAL A 171 -1.90 -8.27 -9.15
C VAL A 171 -2.01 -7.39 -7.89
N THR A 172 -0.94 -7.20 -7.13
CA THR A 172 -0.93 -6.33 -5.94
C THR A 172 -1.20 -4.87 -6.31
N SER A 173 -0.49 -4.33 -7.31
CA SER A 173 -0.68 -2.94 -7.76
C SER A 173 -2.07 -2.71 -8.37
N PHE A 174 -2.55 -3.63 -9.21
CA PHE A 174 -3.87 -3.53 -9.84
C PHE A 174 -5.00 -3.61 -8.82
N THR A 175 -4.94 -4.55 -7.87
CA THR A 175 -5.96 -4.65 -6.81
C THR A 175 -5.96 -3.44 -5.90
N THR A 176 -4.78 -2.90 -5.56
CA THR A 176 -4.67 -1.67 -4.76
C THR A 176 -5.24 -0.47 -5.52
N ALA A 177 -4.88 -0.29 -6.80
CA ALA A 177 -5.43 0.78 -7.63
C ALA A 177 -6.96 0.64 -7.81
N ALA A 178 -7.46 -0.57 -8.05
CA ALA A 178 -8.88 -0.84 -8.18
C ALA A 178 -9.66 -0.45 -6.91
N ALA A 179 -9.12 -0.76 -5.72
CA ALA A 179 -9.73 -0.34 -4.46
C ALA A 179 -9.85 1.20 -4.38
N PHE A 180 -8.83 1.95 -4.78
CA PHE A 180 -8.91 3.41 -4.83
C PHE A 180 -9.88 3.92 -5.91
N PHE A 181 -9.97 3.27 -7.06
CA PHE A 181 -10.95 3.63 -8.09
C PHE A 181 -12.40 3.38 -7.64
N THR A 182 -12.66 2.41 -6.75
CA THR A 182 -14.02 2.22 -6.20
C THR A 182 -14.54 3.43 -5.44
N ASN A 183 -13.65 4.31 -4.95
CA ASN A 183 -14.05 5.57 -4.30
C ASN A 183 -14.84 6.50 -5.22
N MET A 184 -14.75 6.33 -6.55
CA MET A 184 -15.60 7.04 -7.51
C MET A 184 -17.09 6.78 -7.32
N LEU A 185 -17.47 5.66 -6.70
CA LEU A 185 -18.86 5.30 -6.43
C LEU A 185 -19.45 6.06 -5.24
N THR A 186 -18.62 6.78 -4.48
CA THR A 186 -19.10 7.59 -3.33
C THR A 186 -19.68 8.91 -3.82
N ASN A 187 -20.66 9.47 -3.11
CA ASN A 187 -21.24 10.79 -3.45
C ASN A 187 -20.41 11.98 -2.93
N ILE A 188 -19.18 11.76 -2.46
CA ILE A 188 -18.35 12.79 -1.83
C ILE A 188 -17.20 13.14 -2.78
N SER A 189 -17.24 14.31 -3.41
CA SER A 189 -16.26 14.72 -4.43
C SER A 189 -14.80 14.63 -3.96
N PHE A 190 -14.50 15.00 -2.71
CA PHE A 190 -13.14 14.89 -2.15
C PHE A 190 -12.59 13.46 -2.17
N VAL A 191 -13.45 12.47 -1.92
CA VAL A 191 -13.08 11.05 -1.85
C VAL A 191 -12.95 10.47 -3.25
N GLN A 192 -13.83 10.86 -4.18
CA GLN A 192 -13.76 10.48 -5.59
C GLN A 192 -12.45 10.97 -6.24
N VAL A 193 -12.15 12.26 -6.09
CA VAL A 193 -10.96 12.92 -6.65
C VAL A 193 -9.67 12.31 -6.10
N PHE A 194 -9.64 12.02 -4.79
CA PHE A 194 -8.55 11.30 -4.15
C PHE A 194 -8.37 9.90 -4.72
N GLY A 195 -9.45 9.13 -4.86
CA GLY A 195 -9.43 7.79 -5.44
C GLY A 195 -8.88 7.75 -6.86
N VAL A 196 -9.34 8.65 -7.73
CA VAL A 196 -8.89 8.74 -9.13
C VAL A 196 -7.40 9.08 -9.19
N PHE A 197 -6.96 10.08 -8.42
CA PHE A 197 -5.55 10.49 -8.39
C PHE A 197 -4.64 9.37 -7.88
N THR A 198 -4.97 8.78 -6.73
CA THR A 198 -4.16 7.72 -6.11
C THR A 198 -4.15 6.45 -6.97
N GLY A 199 -5.29 6.02 -7.50
CA GLY A 199 -5.40 4.83 -8.37
C GLY A 199 -4.57 4.98 -9.65
N THR A 200 -4.65 6.13 -10.32
CA THR A 200 -3.85 6.42 -11.52
C THR A 200 -2.35 6.43 -11.19
N CYS A 201 -1.99 7.02 -10.05
CA CYS A 201 -0.60 7.10 -9.62
C CYS A 201 0.00 5.72 -9.34
N ILE A 202 -0.75 4.82 -8.68
CA ILE A 202 -0.30 3.45 -8.41
C ILE A 202 -0.06 2.67 -9.72
N LEU A 203 -0.96 2.78 -10.70
CA LEU A 203 -0.78 2.09 -11.99
C LEU A 203 0.46 2.61 -12.75
N LEU A 204 0.66 3.92 -12.78
CA LEU A 204 1.86 4.51 -13.38
C LEU A 204 3.12 4.12 -12.63
N TYR A 205 3.04 4.10 -11.30
CA TYR A 205 4.14 3.70 -10.44
C TYR A 205 4.55 2.24 -10.69
N PHE A 206 3.60 1.32 -10.85
CA PHE A 206 3.88 -0.07 -11.21
C PHE A 206 4.68 -0.17 -12.52
N VAL A 207 4.24 0.53 -13.59
CA VAL A 207 4.93 0.51 -14.89
C VAL A 207 6.35 1.05 -14.79
N ILE A 208 6.54 2.18 -14.11
CA ILE A 208 7.85 2.79 -13.88
C ILE A 208 8.73 1.84 -13.06
N THR A 209 8.17 1.23 -12.03
CA THR A 209 8.90 0.40 -11.07
C THR A 209 9.37 -0.90 -11.70
N VAL A 210 8.50 -1.62 -12.41
CA VAL A 210 8.87 -2.88 -13.10
C VAL A 210 9.97 -2.65 -14.14
N THR A 211 9.84 -1.59 -14.95
CA THR A 211 10.84 -1.26 -15.99
C THR A 211 12.16 -0.80 -15.39
N ALA A 212 12.12 0.09 -14.38
CA ALA A 212 13.31 0.61 -13.73
C ALA A 212 14.06 -0.46 -12.92
N ILE A 213 13.34 -1.31 -12.18
CA ILE A 213 13.96 -2.38 -11.37
C ILE A 213 14.65 -3.41 -12.28
N ALA A 214 14.01 -3.84 -13.35
CA ALA A 214 14.60 -4.83 -14.26
C ALA A 214 15.90 -4.27 -14.89
N ALA A 215 15.88 -3.02 -15.37
CA ALA A 215 17.07 -2.36 -15.89
C ALA A 215 18.15 -2.21 -14.81
N PHE A 216 17.76 -1.81 -13.60
CA PHE A 216 18.68 -1.63 -12.49
C PHE A 216 19.34 -2.95 -12.06
N ALA A 217 18.60 -4.06 -11.97
CA ALA A 217 19.14 -5.36 -11.57
C ALA A 217 20.25 -5.83 -12.51
N VAL A 218 20.06 -5.67 -13.82
CA VAL A 218 21.07 -5.97 -14.85
C VAL A 218 22.31 -5.07 -14.71
N ILE A 219 22.09 -3.75 -14.58
CA ILE A 219 23.19 -2.78 -14.40
C ILE A 219 23.96 -3.06 -13.10
N TYR A 220 23.25 -3.45 -12.05
CA TYR A 220 23.82 -3.71 -10.74
C TYR A 220 24.79 -4.90 -10.76
N GLU A 221 24.37 -6.01 -11.37
CA GLU A 221 25.21 -7.22 -11.51
C GLU A 221 26.41 -6.97 -12.45
N LYS A 222 26.19 -6.23 -13.55
CA LYS A 222 27.23 -6.00 -14.58
C LYS A 222 28.28 -4.97 -14.18
N TYR A 223 27.89 -3.86 -13.55
CA TYR A 223 28.78 -2.71 -13.32
C TYR A 223 28.95 -2.37 -11.85
N ILE A 224 27.87 -2.35 -11.07
CA ILE A 224 27.90 -1.78 -9.71
C ILE A 224 28.60 -2.70 -8.72
N GLN A 225 28.45 -4.03 -8.84
CA GLN A 225 29.22 -4.95 -7.98
C GLN A 225 30.73 -4.75 -8.13
N ASP A 226 31.24 -4.58 -9.36
CA ASP A 226 32.68 -4.34 -9.59
C ASP A 226 33.17 -3.01 -9.04
N ILE A 227 32.36 -1.95 -9.22
CA ILE A 227 32.69 -0.62 -8.69
C ILE A 227 32.66 -0.64 -7.16
N MET A 228 31.63 -1.22 -6.54
CA MET A 228 31.52 -1.29 -5.09
C MET A 228 32.64 -2.13 -4.47
N THR A 229 33.03 -3.25 -5.09
CA THR A 229 34.13 -4.07 -4.57
C THR A 229 35.48 -3.33 -4.68
N ARG A 230 35.72 -2.57 -5.76
CA ARG A 230 36.94 -1.75 -5.93
C ARG A 230 36.96 -0.52 -5.01
N VAL A 231 35.85 0.19 -4.90
CA VAL A 231 35.72 1.38 -4.02
C VAL A 231 35.80 0.97 -2.55
N PHE A 232 35.15 -0.12 -2.15
CA PHE A 232 35.25 -0.66 -0.80
C PHE A 232 36.65 -1.20 -0.51
N SER A 233 37.34 -1.82 -1.49
CA SER A 233 38.75 -2.20 -1.35
C SER A 233 39.66 -0.99 -1.11
N ILE A 234 39.42 0.15 -1.77
CA ILE A 234 40.21 1.38 -1.60
C ILE A 234 39.87 2.09 -0.28
N CYS A 235 38.60 2.15 0.12
CA CYS A 235 38.14 2.87 1.31
C CYS A 235 38.28 2.06 2.61
N CYS A 236 38.23 0.73 2.54
CA CYS A 236 38.33 -0.16 3.70
C CYS A 236 39.68 -0.86 3.88
N ALA A 237 40.61 -0.85 2.92
CA ALA A 237 41.97 -1.37 3.16
C ALA A 237 42.69 -0.59 4.28
N ASP A 238 42.47 0.73 4.37
CA ASP A 238 43.05 1.57 5.43
C ASP A 238 42.21 1.60 6.72
N ALA A 239 40.88 1.48 6.63
CA ALA A 239 40.00 1.49 7.80
C ALA A 239 39.90 0.12 8.52
N VAL A 240 39.96 -1.01 7.79
CA VAL A 240 39.87 -2.37 8.36
C VAL A 240 41.17 -2.75 9.08
N LYS A 241 42.34 -2.28 8.65
CA LYS A 241 43.60 -2.49 9.40
C LYS A 241 43.63 -1.75 10.75
N LYS A 242 42.99 -0.57 10.87
CA LYS A 242 42.89 0.18 12.13
C LYS A 242 41.71 -0.24 13.04
N SER A 243 40.64 -0.82 12.49
CA SER A 243 39.41 -1.21 13.22
C SER A 243 39.26 -2.73 13.45
N SER A 244 40.35 -3.50 13.34
CA SER A 244 40.36 -4.97 13.55
C SER A 244 40.49 -5.38 15.03
N ASN A 245 40.89 -4.46 15.92
CA ASN A 245 41.20 -4.77 17.33
C ASN A 245 40.17 -4.33 18.38
N SER A 246 39.02 -3.76 17.99
CA SER A 246 37.98 -3.38 18.96
C SER A 246 37.02 -4.56 19.24
N ALA A 247 36.83 -4.90 20.52
CA ALA A 247 35.88 -5.92 20.96
C ALA A 247 34.44 -5.65 20.45
N ALA A 248 34.09 -4.39 20.20
CA ALA A 248 32.79 -3.97 19.69
C ALA A 248 32.51 -4.46 18.25
N SER A 249 33.51 -4.47 17.36
CA SER A 249 33.31 -4.94 15.98
C SER A 249 33.22 -6.48 15.89
N LYS A 250 33.92 -7.19 16.78
CA LYS A 250 33.78 -8.66 16.92
C LYS A 250 32.44 -9.07 17.52
N LEU A 251 31.94 -8.36 18.54
CA LEU A 251 30.64 -8.60 19.15
C LEU A 251 29.49 -8.28 18.18
N CYS A 252 29.58 -7.16 17.44
CA CYS A 252 28.59 -6.78 16.42
C CYS A 252 28.51 -7.82 15.28
N ARG A 253 29.66 -8.36 14.85
CA ARG A 253 29.71 -9.42 13.82
C ARG A 253 29.15 -10.76 14.32
N ARG A 254 29.39 -11.10 15.60
CA ARG A 254 28.83 -12.29 16.27
C ARG A 254 27.31 -12.18 16.42
N CYS A 255 26.82 -11.04 16.94
CA CYS A 255 25.38 -10.76 17.06
C CYS A 255 24.69 -10.75 15.70
N SER A 256 25.30 -10.19 14.65
CA SER A 256 24.73 -10.20 13.30
C SER A 256 24.59 -11.63 12.74
N LEU A 257 25.55 -12.52 13.02
CA LEU A 257 25.44 -13.94 12.64
C LEU A 257 24.37 -14.66 13.46
N THR A 258 24.39 -14.53 14.79
CA THR A 258 23.40 -15.16 15.66
C THR A 258 21.98 -14.69 15.35
N CYS A 259 21.79 -13.40 15.05
CA CYS A 259 20.50 -12.88 14.59
C CYS A 259 20.06 -13.45 13.24
N LYS A 260 20.99 -13.72 12.32
CA LYS A 260 20.67 -14.38 11.04
C LYS A 260 20.27 -15.83 11.25
N ASP A 261 20.99 -16.57 12.10
CA ASP A 261 20.70 -17.97 12.39
C ASP A 261 19.37 -18.11 13.13
N PHE A 262 19.13 -17.24 14.13
CA PHE A 262 17.85 -17.17 14.83
C PHE A 262 16.69 -16.81 13.90
N ARG A 263 16.85 -15.80 13.03
CA ARG A 263 15.86 -15.43 12.02
C ARG A 263 15.56 -16.62 11.10
N ASN A 264 16.58 -17.30 10.61
CA ASN A 264 16.41 -18.46 9.71
C ASN A 264 15.68 -19.61 10.42
N TYR A 265 15.95 -19.86 11.70
CA TYR A 265 15.23 -20.84 12.50
C TYR A 265 13.76 -20.42 12.75
N LEU A 266 13.55 -19.16 13.11
CA LEU A 266 12.23 -18.58 13.38
C LEU A 266 11.33 -18.67 12.13
N PHE A 267 11.78 -18.17 10.99
CA PHE A 267 11.00 -18.13 9.75
C PHE A 267 10.96 -19.48 9.02
N GLY A 268 12.03 -20.28 9.10
CA GLY A 268 12.12 -21.55 8.38
C GLY A 268 11.47 -22.73 9.09
N HIS A 269 11.47 -22.75 10.42
CA HIS A 269 10.98 -23.88 11.21
C HIS A 269 9.90 -23.51 12.21
N LEU A 270 10.10 -22.48 13.05
CA LEU A 270 9.17 -22.18 14.14
C LEU A 270 7.81 -21.67 13.64
N ILE A 271 7.80 -20.65 12.78
CA ILE A 271 6.57 -20.05 12.25
C ILE A 271 5.75 -21.08 11.44
N PRO A 272 6.31 -21.81 10.45
CA PRO A 272 5.55 -22.80 9.70
C PRO A 272 5.02 -23.94 10.58
N SER A 273 5.82 -24.45 11.52
CA SER A 273 5.39 -25.51 12.45
C SER A 273 4.24 -25.03 13.33
N LEU A 274 4.34 -23.80 13.86
CA LEU A 274 3.30 -23.20 14.70
C LEU A 274 1.99 -23.01 13.91
N ILE A 275 2.06 -22.42 12.71
CA ILE A 275 0.89 -22.15 11.87
C ILE A 275 0.20 -23.46 11.45
N ILE A 276 0.96 -24.47 11.03
CA ILE A 276 0.38 -25.74 10.55
C ILE A 276 -0.25 -26.52 11.70
N ASN A 277 0.44 -26.61 12.85
CA ASN A 277 -0.05 -27.37 14.00
C ASN A 277 -1.27 -26.69 14.67
N LEU A 278 -1.31 -25.36 14.69
CA LEU A 278 -2.38 -24.58 15.34
C LEU A 278 -3.37 -23.96 14.34
N ARG A 279 -3.42 -24.41 13.08
CA ARG A 279 -4.19 -23.76 12.01
C ARG A 279 -5.66 -23.51 12.36
N TYR A 280 -6.34 -24.51 12.95
CA TYR A 280 -7.75 -24.39 13.30
C TYR A 280 -7.96 -23.45 14.49
N VAL A 281 -7.02 -23.41 15.43
CA VAL A 281 -7.04 -22.48 16.56
C VAL A 281 -6.91 -21.05 16.07
N PHE A 282 -5.96 -20.78 15.16
CA PHE A 282 -5.80 -19.44 14.59
C PHE A 282 -7.01 -19.00 13.77
N VAL A 283 -7.54 -19.88 12.90
CA VAL A 283 -8.74 -19.56 12.10
C VAL A 283 -9.92 -19.23 13.01
N LEU A 284 -10.20 -20.07 14.01
CA LEU A 284 -11.29 -19.83 14.95
C LEU A 284 -11.06 -18.55 15.76
N LEU A 285 -9.84 -18.33 16.27
CA LEU A 285 -9.48 -17.17 17.07
C LEU A 285 -9.69 -15.87 16.29
N PHE A 286 -9.09 -15.74 15.09
CA PHE A 286 -9.21 -14.52 14.30
C PHE A 286 -10.62 -14.31 13.76
N PHE A 287 -11.35 -15.38 13.44
CA PHE A 287 -12.76 -15.29 13.05
C PHE A 287 -13.65 -14.77 14.18
N LEU A 288 -13.52 -15.34 15.39
CA LEU A 288 -14.26 -14.88 16.56
C LEU A 288 -13.87 -13.46 16.95
N LEU A 289 -12.58 -13.12 16.92
CA LEU A 289 -12.10 -11.79 17.26
C LEU A 289 -12.61 -10.74 16.26
N GLY A 290 -12.66 -11.07 14.96
CA GLY A 290 -13.29 -10.25 13.93
C GLY A 290 -14.80 -10.06 14.15
N LEU A 291 -15.54 -11.14 14.43
CA LEU A 291 -16.97 -11.10 14.75
C LEU A 291 -17.26 -10.21 15.98
N VAL A 292 -16.49 -10.39 17.05
CA VAL A 292 -16.66 -9.62 18.30
C VAL A 292 -16.36 -8.13 18.06
N ALA A 293 -15.30 -7.81 17.32
CA ALA A 293 -14.94 -6.43 17.01
C ALA A 293 -16.02 -5.72 16.18
N VAL A 294 -16.58 -6.41 15.17
CA VAL A 294 -17.60 -5.85 14.27
C VAL A 294 -18.96 -5.74 14.94
N PHE A 295 -19.41 -6.77 15.68
CA PHE A 295 -20.80 -6.84 16.17
C PHE A 295 -20.98 -6.51 17.66
N TYR A 296 -19.96 -6.72 18.51
CA TYR A 296 -20.12 -6.58 19.96
C TYR A 296 -19.47 -5.31 20.53
N TYR A 297 -18.17 -5.11 20.35
CA TYR A 297 -17.43 -3.95 20.87
C TYR A 297 -16.11 -3.75 20.11
N PRO A 298 -15.80 -2.55 19.55
CA PRO A 298 -16.47 -1.26 19.69
C PRO A 298 -17.72 -1.07 18.79
N LYS A 299 -18.02 -2.03 17.90
CA LYS A 299 -19.02 -1.90 16.82
C LYS A 299 -18.63 -0.81 15.80
N LEU A 300 -19.20 -0.89 14.60
CA LEU A 300 -19.09 0.19 13.63
C LEU A 300 -19.96 1.37 14.11
N GLN A 301 -19.37 2.28 14.87
CA GLN A 301 -20.03 3.51 15.33
C GLN A 301 -19.84 4.60 14.28
N VAL A 302 -20.94 5.20 13.84
CA VAL A 302 -20.89 6.46 13.11
C VAL A 302 -20.51 7.58 14.09
N PRO A 303 -19.69 8.57 13.69
CA PRO A 303 -19.34 9.68 14.55
C PRO A 303 -20.60 10.42 15.02
N SER A 304 -20.81 10.52 16.32
CA SER A 304 -21.99 11.13 16.94
C SER A 304 -21.98 12.66 16.90
N THR A 305 -20.82 13.26 16.57
CA THR A 305 -20.65 14.71 16.45
C THR A 305 -20.37 15.09 15.00
N GLN A 306 -21.03 16.12 14.51
CA GLN A 306 -20.73 16.72 13.19
C GLN A 306 -19.36 17.44 13.16
N LYS A 307 -18.70 17.61 14.31
CA LYS A 307 -17.39 18.24 14.42
C LYS A 307 -16.31 17.31 13.89
N VAL A 308 -15.57 17.78 12.89
CA VAL A 308 -14.41 17.08 12.33
C VAL A 308 -13.16 17.50 13.10
N ALA A 309 -12.39 16.51 13.56
CA ALA A 309 -11.13 16.74 14.22
C ALA A 309 -10.02 16.98 13.19
N PHE A 310 -9.37 18.14 13.24
CA PHE A 310 -8.29 18.49 12.32
C PHE A 310 -6.92 18.24 12.95
N PHE A 311 -6.81 18.42 14.26
CA PHE A 311 -5.56 18.26 14.99
C PHE A 311 -5.60 17.05 15.93
N LEU A 312 -4.45 16.73 16.54
CA LEU A 312 -4.43 15.79 17.65
C LEU A 312 -5.27 16.34 18.81
N LYS A 313 -5.87 15.44 19.59
CA LYS A 313 -6.76 15.78 20.71
C LYS A 313 -6.11 16.66 21.77
N ASP A 314 -4.78 16.64 21.88
CA ASP A 314 -4.02 17.45 22.83
C ASP A 314 -3.80 18.90 22.35
N ASN A 315 -4.14 19.19 21.09
CA ASN A 315 -3.98 20.54 20.54
C ASN A 315 -4.95 21.50 21.24
N PRO A 316 -4.50 22.69 21.69
CA PRO A 316 -5.36 23.66 22.36
C PRO A 316 -6.62 24.04 21.57
N MET A 317 -6.53 24.12 20.24
CA MET A 317 -7.67 24.43 19.37
C MET A 317 -8.71 23.30 19.38
N GLU A 318 -8.24 22.06 19.40
CA GLU A 318 -9.07 20.86 19.45
C GLU A 318 -9.74 20.71 20.82
N ILE A 319 -8.98 20.91 21.90
CA ILE A 319 -9.50 20.93 23.28
C ILE A 319 -10.56 22.02 23.43
N TYR A 320 -10.31 23.20 22.88
CA TYR A 320 -11.27 24.29 22.92
C TYR A 320 -12.58 23.89 22.22
N GLU A 321 -12.50 23.41 20.97
CA GLU A 321 -13.70 23.11 20.17
C GLU A 321 -14.51 21.92 20.72
N PHE A 322 -13.86 20.87 21.22
CA PHE A 322 -14.53 19.65 21.67
C PHE A 322 -14.87 19.63 23.17
N SER A 323 -14.08 20.27 24.03
CA SER A 323 -14.25 20.22 25.49
C SER A 323 -14.75 21.56 26.07
N MET A 324 -14.12 22.68 25.72
CA MET A 324 -14.38 23.96 26.39
C MET A 324 -15.57 24.71 25.80
N LYS A 325 -15.76 24.67 24.48
CA LYS A 325 -16.80 25.44 23.78
C LYS A 325 -18.19 25.10 24.27
N THR A 326 -18.48 23.85 24.58
CA THR A 326 -19.77 23.42 25.14
C THR A 326 -19.99 23.98 26.55
N GLN A 327 -18.94 24.06 27.37
CA GLN A 327 -19.00 24.68 28.70
C GLN A 327 -19.27 26.18 28.61
N PHE A 328 -18.61 26.89 27.69
CA PHE A 328 -18.82 28.32 27.45
C PHE A 328 -20.18 28.64 26.81
N ASN A 329 -20.61 27.85 25.82
CA ASN A 329 -21.93 28.00 25.18
C ASN A 329 -23.09 27.72 26.16
N GLY A 330 -22.82 27.05 27.29
CA GLY A 330 -23.76 26.96 28.41
C GLY A 330 -24.20 28.34 28.95
N TYR A 331 -23.30 29.34 28.89
CA TYR A 331 -23.51 30.72 29.35
C TYR A 331 -24.06 31.64 28.25
N SER A 332 -23.79 31.35 26.98
CA SER A 332 -24.39 32.09 25.85
C SER A 332 -25.83 31.64 25.60
N LYS A 333 -26.80 32.53 25.83
CA LYS A 333 -28.23 32.25 25.59
C LYS A 333 -28.60 32.21 24.10
N GLU A 334 -27.78 32.77 23.21
CA GLU A 334 -28.08 32.91 21.78
C GLU A 334 -27.97 31.58 21.03
N ASP A 335 -26.88 30.83 21.23
CA ASP A 335 -26.66 29.54 20.56
C ASP A 335 -27.71 28.49 20.97
N LYS A 336 -28.17 28.49 22.23
CA LYS A 336 -29.19 27.56 22.70
C LYS A 336 -30.49 27.66 21.89
N ARG A 337 -30.85 28.83 21.34
CA ARG A 337 -32.07 28.98 20.52
C ARG A 337 -31.91 28.39 19.13
N LEU A 338 -30.73 28.54 18.51
CA LEU A 338 -30.44 28.00 17.18
C LEU A 338 -30.38 26.46 17.19
N PHE A 339 -29.87 25.86 18.27
CA PHE A 339 -29.72 24.41 18.39
C PHE A 339 -30.91 23.69 19.06
N ALA A 340 -31.71 24.39 19.89
CA ALA A 340 -32.88 23.78 20.52
C ALA A 340 -34.08 23.64 19.57
N TYR A 341 -34.18 24.50 18.55
CA TYR A 341 -35.24 24.45 17.55
C TYR A 341 -34.64 24.61 16.15
N PRO A 342 -34.40 23.51 15.41
CA PRO A 342 -33.89 23.62 14.05
C PRO A 342 -34.90 24.40 13.20
N ALA A 343 -34.44 25.46 12.54
CA ALA A 343 -35.28 26.23 11.64
C ALA A 343 -35.60 25.39 10.40
N VAL A 344 -36.88 25.19 10.13
CA VAL A 344 -37.35 24.54 8.91
C VAL A 344 -37.86 25.62 7.97
N SER A 345 -37.25 25.69 6.78
CA SER A 345 -37.62 26.64 5.73
C SER A 345 -38.23 25.88 4.55
N PHE A 346 -39.46 26.21 4.20
CA PHE A 346 -40.12 25.72 3.00
C PHE A 346 -39.92 26.71 1.87
N ILE A 347 -39.29 26.26 0.78
CA ILE A 347 -38.99 27.10 -0.38
C ILE A 347 -39.72 26.51 -1.59
N PHE A 348 -40.44 27.37 -2.31
CA PHE A 348 -41.20 27.00 -3.50
C PHE A 348 -40.69 27.80 -4.70
N GLY A 349 -40.85 27.25 -5.91
CA GLY A 349 -40.53 27.94 -7.15
C GLY A 349 -39.10 27.71 -7.65
N ILE A 350 -38.42 26.73 -7.09
CA ILE A 350 -37.08 26.29 -7.50
C ILE A 350 -37.14 24.78 -7.72
N ARG A 351 -36.44 24.30 -8.75
CA ARG A 351 -36.27 22.87 -9.03
C ARG A 351 -35.02 22.35 -8.30
N ASP A 352 -35.15 21.18 -7.69
CA ASP A 352 -34.06 20.48 -7.00
C ASP A 352 -33.20 19.68 -8.01
N ILE A 353 -32.38 20.40 -8.78
CA ILE A 353 -31.39 19.82 -9.69
C ILE A 353 -30.04 20.47 -9.39
N ASP A 354 -29.02 19.65 -9.16
CA ASP A 354 -27.61 20.05 -9.13
C ASP A 354 -26.97 19.65 -10.46
N ASP A 355 -26.70 20.63 -11.32
CA ASP A 355 -26.00 20.49 -12.60
C ASP A 355 -24.53 20.94 -12.53
N GLY A 356 -24.01 21.17 -11.32
CA GLY A 356 -22.60 21.50 -11.11
C GLY A 356 -21.68 20.36 -11.56
N TYR A 357 -20.48 20.73 -12.02
CA TYR A 357 -19.46 19.76 -12.36
C TYR A 357 -18.97 19.03 -11.09
N ILE A 358 -19.27 17.74 -10.98
CA ILE A 358 -18.97 16.89 -9.80
C ILE A 358 -17.52 16.99 -9.29
N PHE A 359 -16.56 17.21 -10.19
CA PHE A 359 -15.13 17.30 -9.87
C PHE A 359 -14.63 18.73 -9.58
N ASP A 360 -15.48 19.76 -9.74
CA ASP A 360 -15.21 21.13 -9.29
C ASP A 360 -16.15 21.52 -8.16
N MET A 361 -15.63 21.52 -6.94
CA MET A 361 -16.37 21.86 -5.72
C MET A 361 -16.73 23.36 -5.63
N ASN A 362 -16.14 24.21 -6.47
CA ASN A 362 -16.52 25.62 -6.54
C ASN A 362 -17.71 25.84 -7.49
N ASP A 363 -18.01 24.87 -8.34
CA ASP A 363 -19.16 24.89 -9.21
C ASP A 363 -20.39 24.38 -8.46
N ARG A 364 -21.38 25.27 -8.26
CA ARG A 364 -22.64 24.96 -7.59
C ARG A 364 -23.79 24.76 -8.56
N GLY A 365 -23.50 24.69 -9.86
CA GLY A 365 -24.52 24.61 -10.88
C GLY A 365 -25.33 25.90 -11.01
N HIS A 366 -26.53 25.78 -11.55
CA HIS A 366 -27.40 26.89 -11.92
C HIS A 366 -28.77 26.72 -11.27
N LEU A 367 -29.38 27.86 -10.90
CA LEU A 367 -30.70 27.86 -10.28
C LEU A 367 -31.79 27.70 -11.35
N TYR A 368 -32.47 26.56 -11.33
CA TYR A 368 -33.62 26.32 -12.21
C TYR A 368 -34.91 26.78 -11.53
N LEU A 369 -35.48 27.87 -12.03
CA LEU A 369 -36.76 28.37 -11.54
C LEU A 369 -37.92 27.50 -12.04
N MET A 370 -38.85 27.23 -11.13
CA MET A 370 -40.13 26.61 -11.44
C MET A 370 -41.21 27.70 -11.34
N PRO A 371 -41.87 28.10 -12.44
CA PRO A 371 -42.84 29.18 -12.39
C PRO A 371 -44.03 28.78 -11.52
N ILE A 372 -44.32 29.61 -10.51
CA ILE A 372 -45.50 29.47 -9.66
C ILE A 372 -46.43 30.65 -9.96
N HIS A 373 -47.65 30.33 -10.35
CA HIS A 373 -48.70 31.30 -10.62
C HIS A 373 -49.46 31.60 -9.33
N LEU A 374 -48.96 32.57 -8.55
CA LEU A 374 -49.59 33.03 -7.30
C LEU A 374 -50.92 33.77 -7.52
N ASN A 375 -51.23 34.15 -8.77
CA ASN A 375 -52.49 34.80 -9.13
C ASN A 375 -53.66 33.81 -9.28
N GLN A 376 -53.40 32.50 -9.30
CA GLN A 376 -54.46 31.49 -9.42
C GLN A 376 -55.08 31.20 -8.07
N HIS A 377 -56.42 31.20 -8.01
CA HIS A 377 -57.17 30.96 -6.78
C HIS A 377 -56.79 29.62 -6.12
N ASN A 378 -56.65 28.56 -6.91
CA ASN A 378 -56.27 27.22 -6.43
C ASN A 378 -54.89 27.22 -5.74
N THR A 379 -53.93 28.01 -6.24
CA THR A 379 -52.59 28.13 -5.66
C THR A 379 -52.65 28.86 -4.31
N LEU A 380 -53.41 29.95 -4.23
CA LEU A 380 -53.61 30.70 -2.99
C LEU A 380 -54.37 29.87 -1.94
N GLU A 381 -55.38 29.12 -2.36
CA GLU A 381 -56.13 28.20 -1.50
C GLU A 381 -55.23 27.08 -0.95
N PHE A 382 -54.34 26.53 -1.78
CA PHE A 382 -53.32 25.58 -1.32
C PHE A 382 -52.43 26.17 -0.23
N PHE A 383 -51.87 27.38 -0.45
CA PHE A 383 -51.00 28.01 0.55
C PHE A 383 -51.75 28.37 1.83
N LYS A 384 -53.00 28.83 1.74
CA LYS A 384 -53.87 29.07 2.89
C LYS A 384 -54.03 27.81 3.72
N ASN A 385 -54.44 26.70 3.09
CA ASN A 385 -54.64 25.42 3.75
C ASN A 385 -53.32 24.87 4.34
N PHE A 386 -52.21 25.02 3.63
CA PHE A 386 -50.88 24.63 4.10
C PHE A 386 -50.46 25.38 5.37
N ILE A 387 -50.61 26.71 5.38
CA ILE A 387 -50.26 27.56 6.53
C ILE A 387 -51.19 27.28 7.72
N THR A 388 -52.50 27.15 7.50
CA THR A 388 -53.45 26.77 8.55
C THR A 388 -53.08 25.40 9.13
N HIS A 389 -52.74 24.42 8.28
CA HIS A 389 -52.31 23.10 8.73
C HIS A 389 -51.04 23.16 9.58
N LEU A 390 -50.02 23.93 9.15
CA LEU A 390 -48.82 24.17 9.96
C LEU A 390 -49.16 24.81 11.32
N GLY A 391 -50.10 25.77 11.33
CA GLY A 391 -50.58 26.42 12.55
C GLY A 391 -51.30 25.48 13.52
N THR A 392 -51.95 24.42 13.02
CA THR A 392 -52.54 23.37 13.88
C THR A 392 -51.50 22.47 14.53
N ARG A 393 -50.34 22.27 13.89
CA ARG A 393 -49.25 21.39 14.35
C ARG A 393 -48.25 22.07 15.28
N LYS A 394 -48.77 22.70 16.34
CA LYS A 394 -47.96 23.33 17.41
C LYS A 394 -47.14 22.33 18.23
N ASP A 395 -47.41 21.04 18.07
CA ASP A 395 -46.64 19.93 18.60
C ASP A 395 -45.27 19.78 17.92
N ILE A 396 -45.14 20.21 16.66
CA ILE A 396 -43.92 20.07 15.86
C ILE A 396 -43.30 21.43 15.54
N PHE A 397 -44.12 22.44 15.21
CA PHE A 397 -43.64 23.72 14.73
C PHE A 397 -43.99 24.86 15.69
N THR A 398 -42.96 25.57 16.14
CA THR A 398 -43.11 26.82 16.88
C THR A 398 -42.74 27.95 15.93
N SER A 399 -43.74 28.65 15.40
CA SER A 399 -43.47 29.79 14.51
C SER A 399 -43.01 31.01 15.30
N ASN A 400 -41.91 31.63 14.87
CA ASN A 400 -41.48 32.94 15.36
C ASN A 400 -42.22 34.12 14.69
N TYR A 401 -43.02 33.83 13.65
CA TYR A 401 -43.77 34.80 12.85
C TYR A 401 -45.28 34.53 12.90
N TYR A 402 -46.10 35.56 12.72
CA TYR A 402 -47.55 35.41 12.58
C TYR A 402 -47.90 35.02 11.14
N LEU A 403 -47.40 33.88 10.68
CA LEU A 403 -47.53 33.35 9.30
C LEU A 403 -48.95 33.47 8.74
N GLU A 404 -49.96 33.16 9.55
CA GLU A 404 -51.37 33.23 9.16
C GLU A 404 -51.84 34.68 8.94
N LYS A 405 -51.41 35.63 9.78
CA LYS A 405 -51.74 37.06 9.66
C LYS A 405 -51.00 37.72 8.50
N ASP A 406 -49.73 37.36 8.33
CA ASP A 406 -48.89 37.87 7.25
C ASP A 406 -49.39 37.36 5.89
N PHE A 407 -49.83 36.10 5.82
CA PHE A 407 -50.43 35.54 4.61
C PHE A 407 -51.83 36.10 4.34
N GLU A 408 -52.68 36.27 5.35
CA GLU A 408 -54.00 36.93 5.18
C GLU A 408 -53.86 38.37 4.65
N SER A 409 -52.81 39.09 5.06
CA SER A 409 -52.50 40.44 4.54
C SER A 409 -52.01 40.44 3.09
N PHE A 410 -51.43 39.33 2.63
CA PHE A 410 -51.03 39.12 1.23
C PHE A 410 -52.18 38.58 0.36
N TYR A 411 -53.11 37.85 0.98
CA TYR A 411 -54.26 37.23 0.32
C TYR A 411 -55.39 38.25 0.02
N GLN A 412 -55.55 39.26 0.89
CA GLN A 412 -56.41 40.43 0.66
C GLN A 412 -55.84 41.36 -0.41
#